data_AF-A0A852JJR8-F1
#
_entry.id   AF-A0A852JJR8-F1
#
_cell.length_a   1.000
_cell.length_b   1.000
_cell.length_c   1.000
_cell.angle_alpha   90.00
_cell.angle_beta   90.00
_cell.angle_gamma   90.00
#
_symmetry.space_group_name_H-M   'P 1'
#
loop_
_entity.id
_entity.type
_entity.pdbx_description
1 polymer ?
#
loop_
_entity_poly.entity_id
_entity_poly.type
_entity_poly.pdbx_seq_one_letter_code
_entity_poly.pdbx_strand_id
1 'polypeptide(L)' 'EQGYDPKYFHYRVERIFIDDHNVPALQDMLKFTASVREWMSQDEKNVIAIHCKGGKGR' A
#
# COMPACT_ATOMS: atom_id res chain seq x y z
N GLU A 1 -3.33 12.30 -7.97
CA GLU A 1 -4.03 11.18 -7.30
C GLU A 1 -4.68 11.69 -6.02
N GLN A 2 -5.89 11.24 -5.69
CA GLN A 2 -6.60 11.68 -4.49
C GLN A 2 -6.38 10.64 -3.39
N GLY A 3 -5.79 11.06 -2.27
CA GLY A 3 -5.67 10.22 -1.08
C GLY A 3 -6.86 10.40 -0.14
N TYR A 4 -7.11 9.42 0.72
CA TYR A 4 -8.03 9.57 1.85
C TYR A 4 -7.35 10.28 3.02
N ASP A 5 -8.13 10.92 3.89
CA ASP A 5 -7.61 11.40 5.18
C ASP A 5 -7.23 10.17 6.03
N PRO A 6 -5.94 10.02 6.38
CA PRO A 6 -5.44 8.85 7.11
C PRO A 6 -6.04 8.71 8.51
N LYS A 7 -6.63 9.78 9.07
CA LYS A 7 -7.33 9.74 10.36
C LYS A 7 -8.43 8.68 10.40
N TYR A 8 -9.15 8.48 9.29
CA TYR A 8 -10.21 7.48 9.20
C TYR A 8 -9.70 6.03 9.21
N PHE A 9 -8.39 5.83 8.98
CA PHE A 9 -7.74 4.53 8.94
C PHE A 9 -6.74 4.37 10.10
N HIS A 10 -6.95 5.10 11.19
CA HIS A 10 -6.06 5.07 12.37
C HIS A 10 -4.59 5.34 12.02
N TYR A 11 -4.33 6.19 11.01
CA TYR A 11 -3.01 6.51 10.49
C TYR A 11 -2.20 5.32 9.95
N ARG A 12 -2.86 4.19 9.66
CA ARG A 12 -2.24 3.00 9.05
C ARG A 12 -2.43 3.00 7.54
N VAL A 13 -2.00 4.09 6.90
CA VAL A 13 -2.08 4.25 5.45
C VAL A 13 -0.68 4.50 4.90
N GLU A 14 -0.16 3.54 4.15
CA GLU A 14 1.04 3.71 3.34
C GLU A 14 0.63 4.05 1.91
N ARG A 15 1.34 5.00 1.28
CA ARG A 15 1.04 5.44 -0.08
C ARG A 15 2.21 5.12 -1.00
N ILE A 16 1.93 4.35 -2.03
CA ILE A 16 2.85 4.08 -3.13
C ILE A 16 2.35 4.86 -4.33
N PHE A 17 3.15 5.82 -4.78
CA PHE A 17 2.81 6.64 -5.94
C PHE A 17 3.21 5.88 -7.20
N ILE A 18 2.21 5.48 -7.99
CA ILE A 18 2.40 4.77 -9.26
C ILE A 18 1.65 5.56 -10.31
N ASP A 19 2.37 6.13 -11.28
CA ASP A 19 1.75 6.86 -12.39
C ASP A 19 0.71 6.00 -13.11
N ASP A 20 -0.39 6.61 -13.55
CA ASP A 20 -1.47 5.89 -14.22
C ASP A 20 -0.96 5.21 -15.50
N HIS A 21 -1.30 3.92 -15.68
CA HIS A 21 -0.80 3.04 -16.74
C HIS A 21 0.70 2.71 -16.72
N ASN A 22 1.41 2.97 -15.62
CA ASN A 22 2.80 2.57 -15.43
C ASN A 22 2.96 1.53 -14.31
N VAL A 23 4.09 0.82 -14.32
CA VAL A 23 4.48 -0.09 -13.25
C VAL A 23 5.26 0.66 -12.17
N PRO A 24 5.17 0.24 -10.89
CA PRO A 24 6.02 0.79 -9.84
C PRO A 24 7.49 0.52 -10.14
N ALA A 25 8.37 1.42 -9.69
CA ALA A 25 9.80 1.15 -9.70
C ALA A 25 10.09 -0.09 -8.82
N LEU A 26 11.03 -0.93 -9.24
CA LEU A 26 11.38 -2.15 -8.51
C LEU A 26 11.76 -1.85 -7.05
N GLN A 27 12.42 -0.72 -6.80
CA GLN A 27 12.78 -0.28 -5.47
C GLN A 27 11.54 -0.03 -4.59
N ASP A 28 10.46 0.51 -5.13
CA ASP A 28 9.24 0.78 -4.36
C ASP A 28 8.46 -0.50 -4.09
N MET A 29 8.50 -1.48 -5.01
CA MET A 29 7.99 -2.83 -4.75
C MET A 29 8.76 -3.54 -3.63
N LEU A 30 10.08 -3.38 -3.57
CA LEU A 30 10.89 -3.94 -2.49
C LEU A 30 10.56 -3.29 -1.15
N LYS A 31 10.38 -1.96 -1.10
CA LYS A 31 9.94 -1.25 0.11
C LYS A 31 8.57 -1.73 0.57
N PHE A 32 7.61 -1.82 -0.36
CA PHE A 32 6.25 -2.29 -0.08
C PHE A 32 6.26 -3.71 0.52
N THR A 33 6.95 -4.64 -0.15
CA THR A 33 7.02 -6.03 0.32
C THR A 33 7.73 -6.15 1.67
N ALA A 34 8.73 -5.33 1.95
CA ALA A 34 9.37 -5.28 3.27
C ALA A 34 8.40 -4.77 4.36
N SER A 35 7.70 -3.67 4.10
CA SER A 35 6.70 -3.09 5.02
C SER A 35 5.56 -4.06 5.32
N VAL A 36 5.02 -4.73 4.29
CA VAL A 36 3.99 -5.76 4.45
C VAL A 36 4.50 -6.91 5.31
N ARG A 37 5.72 -7.40 5.08
CA ARG A 37 6.28 -8.51 5.86
C ARG A 37 6.47 -8.12 7.32
N GLU A 38 6.93 -6.91 7.58
CA GLU A 38 7.05 -6.39 8.93
C GLU A 38 5.68 -6.33 9.62
N TRP A 39 4.67 -5.74 8.98
CA TRP A 39 3.30 -5.69 9.49
C TRP A 39 2.74 -7.08 9.80
N MET A 40 2.85 -8.02 8.86
CA MET A 40 2.32 -9.38 9.03
C MET A 40 3.07 -10.18 10.11
N SER A 41 4.31 -9.81 10.44
CA SER A 41 5.08 -10.48 11.50
C SER A 41 4.72 -10.06 12.92
N GLN A 42 4.01 -8.93 13.08
CA GLN A 42 3.68 -8.37 14.40
C GLN A 42 2.50 -9.09 15.07
N ASP A 43 1.53 -9.60 14.31
CA ASP A 43 0.37 -10.32 14.82
C ASP A 43 -0.18 -11.26 13.74
N GLU A 44 -0.55 -12.48 14.12
CA GLU A 44 -1.13 -13.49 13.23
C GLU A 44 -2.50 -13.09 12.65
N LYS A 45 -3.19 -12.13 13.28
CA LYS A 45 -4.49 -11.59 12.87
C LYS A 45 -4.36 -10.36 11.98
N ASN A 46 -3.15 -9.87 11.74
CA ASN A 46 -2.95 -8.71 10.89
C ASN A 46 -3.41 -9.00 9.47
N VAL A 47 -4.05 -8.00 8.87
CA VAL A 47 -4.51 -8.01 7.47
C VAL A 47 -4.00 -6.76 6.77
N ILE A 48 -3.87 -6.84 5.46
CA ILE A 48 -3.58 -5.69 4.60
C ILE A 48 -4.71 -5.50 3.59
N ALA A 49 -5.00 -4.25 3.25
CA ALA A 49 -5.93 -3.89 2.18
C ALA A 49 -5.19 -3.04 1.14
N ILE A 50 -5.09 -3.55 -0.09
CA ILE A 50 -4.45 -2.86 -1.21
C ILE A 50 -5.57 -2.23 -2.06
N HIS A 51 -5.46 -0.93 -2.33
CA HIS A 51 -6.44 -0.22 -3.15
C HIS A 51 -5.74 0.62 -4.22
N CYS A 52 -6.35 0.66 -5.40
CA CYS A 52 -6.05 1.65 -6.44
C CYS A 52 -7.36 2.25 -6.97
N LYS A 53 -7.30 3.29 -7.80
CA LYS A 53 -8.52 3.97 -8.30
C LYS A 53 -9.48 3.03 -9.03
N GLY A 54 -8.95 2.05 -9.79
CA GLY A 54 -9.75 1.16 -10.63
C GLY A 54 -9.80 -0.31 -10.18
N GLY A 55 -9.07 -0.69 -9.14
CA GLY A 55 -9.00 -2.08 -8.63
C GLY A 55 -8.57 -3.14 -9.65
N LYS A 56 -7.79 -2.77 -10.69
CA LYS A 56 -7.43 -3.68 -11.79
C LYS A 56 -5.92 -3.73 -12.08
N GLY A 57 -5.32 -2.58 -12.43
CA GLY A 57 -3.99 -2.55 -13.07
C GLY A 57 -2.83 -2.04 -12.23
N ARG A 58 -3.10 -1.52 -11.03
CA ARG A 58 -2.08 -1.08 -10.06
C ARG A 58 -2.12 -1.98 -8.85
#